data_AF-A0A3A1P937-F1
#
_entry.id   AF-A0A3A1P937-F1
#
_cell.length_a   1.000
_cell.length_b   1.000
_cell.length_c   1.000
_cell.angle_alpha   90.00
_cell.angle_beta   90.00
_cell.angle_gamma   90.00
#
_symmetry.space_group_name_H-M   'P 1'
#
loop_
_entity.id
_entity.type
_entity.pdbx_description
1 polymer ?
#
loop_
_entity_poly.entity_id
_entity_poly.type
_entity_poly.pdbx_seq_one_letter_code
_entity_poly.pdbx_strand_id
1 'polypeptide(L)'
;MMRGVFVFAGALALFGCVAVPGGDNALPAPLPKLSQQHAAPQLALLDSALADHFAELPEPTTCVAESDGRTSEALPPEGEKALMERHPRLAPFARCTLRDGNWVDAEAEEGAPNAAMVVELANFTCADEFSCTGWIRMVRGIEGMTTNRFGMEWGANGWVIAPAPVRIAE
;
A
#
# COMPACT_ATOMS: atom_id res chain seq x y z
N MET A 1 77.73 -16.72 39.77
CA MET A 1 77.43 -15.91 38.58
C MET A 1 76.30 -16.60 37.82
N MET A 2 75.04 -16.19 38.01
CA MET A 2 73.89 -16.77 37.31
C MET A 2 72.83 -15.68 37.07
N ARG A 3 72.57 -15.41 35.79
CA ARG A 3 71.45 -14.67 35.17
C ARG A 3 71.36 -15.33 33.79
N GLY A 4 70.34 -16.07 33.36
CA GLY A 4 68.94 -16.09 33.71
C GLY A 4 68.17 -15.18 32.77
N VAL A 5 67.68 -15.70 31.64
CA VAL A 5 66.46 -15.25 30.92
C VAL A 5 65.93 -16.43 30.07
N PHE A 6 64.73 -16.89 30.41
CA PHE A 6 63.85 -17.74 29.61
C PHE A 6 63.12 -16.87 28.57
N VAL A 7 62.91 -17.37 27.35
CA VAL A 7 61.79 -16.92 26.50
C VAL A 7 61.09 -18.13 25.89
N PHE A 8 59.79 -18.20 26.17
CA PHE A 8 58.81 -19.21 25.80
C PHE A 8 58.54 -19.25 24.28
N ALA A 9 58.50 -20.45 23.70
CA ALA A 9 57.93 -20.69 22.38
C ALA A 9 56.40 -20.82 22.51
N GLY A 10 55.66 -19.96 21.78
CA GLY A 10 54.21 -19.94 21.74
C GLY A 10 53.63 -21.09 20.89
N ALA A 11 52.66 -21.80 21.47
CA ALA A 11 51.80 -22.73 20.74
C ALA A 11 50.60 -21.98 20.15
N LEU A 12 50.51 -21.92 18.82
CA LEU A 12 49.36 -21.42 18.07
C LEU A 12 48.25 -22.47 18.10
N ALA A 13 47.18 -22.20 18.86
CA ALA A 13 45.94 -22.96 18.83
C ALA A 13 45.11 -22.51 17.60
N LEU A 14 44.95 -23.41 16.62
CA LEU A 14 44.03 -23.23 15.50
C LEU A 14 42.60 -23.49 15.99
N PHE A 15 41.90 -22.43 16.39
CA PHE A 15 40.45 -22.45 16.53
C PHE A 15 39.83 -22.42 15.12
N GLY A 16 39.40 -23.59 14.64
CA GLY A 16 38.55 -23.69 13.46
C GLY A 16 37.15 -23.21 13.80
N CYS A 17 36.79 -22.00 13.35
CA CYS A 17 35.39 -21.58 13.27
C CYS A 17 34.69 -22.46 12.23
N VAL A 18 33.90 -23.42 12.69
CA VAL A 18 32.97 -24.14 11.82
C VAL A 18 31.88 -23.15 11.45
N ALA A 19 31.94 -22.60 10.23
CA ALA A 19 30.85 -21.83 9.67
C ALA A 19 29.65 -22.78 9.50
N VAL A 20 28.66 -22.64 10.38
CA VAL A 20 27.33 -23.22 10.15
C VAL A 20 26.79 -22.54 8.89
N PRO A 21 26.40 -23.28 7.84
CA PRO A 21 25.71 -22.68 6.72
C PRO A 21 24.36 -22.20 7.26
N GLY A 22 24.29 -20.90 7.56
CA GLY A 22 23.05 -20.23 7.87
C GLY A 22 22.16 -20.37 6.65
N GLY A 23 21.08 -21.13 6.78
CA GLY A 23 20.05 -21.20 5.77
C GLY A 23 19.61 -19.77 5.47
N ASP A 24 19.70 -19.39 4.19
CA ASP A 24 19.16 -18.15 3.66
C ASP A 24 17.66 -18.14 3.92
N ASN A 25 17.26 -17.64 5.08
CA ASN A 25 15.97 -16.98 5.27
C ASN A 25 16.04 -15.66 4.51
N ALA A 26 16.24 -15.74 3.19
CA ALA A 26 16.05 -14.62 2.31
C ALA A 26 14.57 -14.26 2.43
N LEU A 27 14.29 -13.21 3.20
CA LEU A 27 12.97 -12.60 3.21
C LEU A 27 12.58 -12.35 1.75
N PRO A 28 11.35 -12.69 1.34
CA PRO A 28 10.92 -12.44 -0.02
C PRO A 28 11.17 -10.97 -0.36
N ALA A 29 11.72 -10.73 -1.55
CA ALA A 29 12.01 -9.37 -1.99
C ALA A 29 10.74 -8.51 -1.90
N PRO A 30 10.83 -7.25 -1.43
CA PRO A 30 9.67 -6.38 -1.30
C PRO A 30 9.00 -6.20 -2.68
N LEU A 31 7.67 -6.28 -2.70
CA LEU A 31 6.89 -6.10 -3.92
C LEU A 31 7.19 -4.71 -4.53
N PRO A 32 7.49 -4.60 -5.84
CA PRO A 32 7.79 -3.31 -6.49
C PRO A 32 6.68 -2.30 -6.22
N LYS A 33 6.98 -1.04 -5.86
CA LYS A 33 5.94 -0.05 -5.51
C LYS A 33 4.97 0.15 -6.68
N LEU A 34 3.67 0.33 -6.42
CA LEU A 34 2.71 0.59 -7.51
C LEU A 34 2.99 1.94 -8.18
N SER A 35 3.52 2.92 -7.43
CA SER A 35 4.01 4.18 -8.01
C SER A 35 5.15 3.99 -9.01
N GLN A 36 5.89 2.88 -8.98
CA GLN A 36 6.95 2.60 -9.95
C GLN A 36 6.43 1.84 -11.20
N GLN A 37 5.12 1.61 -11.30
CA GLN A 37 4.50 0.93 -12.44
C GLN A 37 3.86 1.95 -13.37
N HIS A 38 4.51 2.23 -14.50
CA HIS A 38 4.03 3.23 -15.46
C HIS A 38 2.64 2.89 -16.01
N ALA A 39 2.37 1.60 -16.26
CA ALA A 39 1.14 1.12 -16.89
C ALA A 39 -0.12 1.15 -16.01
N ALA A 40 -0.01 1.46 -14.71
CA ALA A 40 -1.13 1.41 -13.77
C ALA A 40 -1.19 2.63 -12.83
N PRO A 41 -1.27 3.86 -13.36
CA PRO A 41 -1.30 5.07 -12.52
C PRO A 41 -2.48 5.10 -11.53
N GLN A 42 -3.63 4.55 -11.90
CA GLN A 42 -4.79 4.43 -11.02
C GLN A 42 -4.48 3.65 -9.74
N LEU A 43 -3.67 2.58 -9.85
CA LEU A 43 -3.28 1.78 -8.69
C LEU A 43 -2.26 2.52 -7.82
N ALA A 44 -1.37 3.31 -8.43
CA ALA A 44 -0.46 4.16 -7.67
C ALA A 44 -1.21 5.20 -6.82
N LEU A 45 -2.26 5.81 -7.37
CA LEU A 45 -3.07 6.78 -6.63
C LEU A 45 -3.85 6.13 -5.48
N LEU A 46 -4.49 4.99 -5.74
CA LEU A 46 -5.19 4.22 -4.73
C LEU A 46 -4.26 3.71 -3.62
N ASP A 47 -3.06 3.22 -3.98
CA ASP A 47 -2.03 2.79 -3.02
C ASP A 47 -1.63 3.93 -2.07
N SER A 48 -1.40 5.13 -2.62
CA SER A 48 -1.10 6.33 -1.83
C SER A 48 -2.25 6.71 -0.91
N ALA A 49 -3.48 6.72 -1.41
CA ALA A 49 -4.66 7.08 -0.64
C ALA A 49 -4.95 6.07 0.49
N LEU A 50 -4.76 4.79 0.23
CA LEU A 50 -4.91 3.72 1.22
C LEU A 50 -3.81 3.78 2.28
N ALA A 51 -2.57 4.10 1.89
CA ALA A 51 -1.48 4.28 2.84
C ALA A 51 -1.78 5.42 3.83
N ASP A 52 -2.27 6.57 3.33
CA ASP A 52 -2.67 7.71 4.17
C ASP A 52 -3.87 7.33 5.06
N HIS A 53 -4.89 6.68 4.49
CA HIS A 53 -6.08 6.23 5.21
C HIS A 53 -5.75 5.28 6.37
N PHE A 54 -4.92 4.27 6.12
CA PHE A 54 -4.58 3.27 7.13
C PHE A 54 -3.53 3.74 8.16
N ALA A 55 -2.91 4.90 7.96
CA ALA A 55 -2.05 5.53 8.97
C ALA A 55 -2.86 6.07 10.17
N GLU A 56 -4.16 6.24 10.01
CA GLU A 56 -5.07 6.69 11.07
C GLU A 56 -5.57 5.52 11.96
N LEU A 57 -6.21 5.87 13.08
CA LEU A 57 -6.78 4.96 14.10
C LEU A 57 -7.72 3.89 13.50
N PRO A 58 -8.15 2.85 14.25
CA PRO A 58 -8.89 1.73 13.66
C PRO A 58 -10.21 2.19 13.00
N GLU A 59 -10.15 2.30 11.68
CA GLU A 59 -11.26 2.52 10.78
C GLU A 59 -12.09 1.24 10.56
N PRO A 60 -13.38 1.37 10.17
CA PRO A 60 -14.22 0.26 9.74
C PRO A 60 -13.58 -0.58 8.63
N THR A 61 -14.18 -1.74 8.34
CA THR A 61 -13.82 -2.56 7.16
C THR A 61 -13.73 -1.66 5.93
N THR A 62 -12.56 -1.63 5.31
CA THR A 62 -12.29 -0.74 4.18
C THR A 62 -12.20 -1.57 2.92
N CYS A 63 -12.94 -1.19 1.88
CA CYS A 63 -12.81 -1.73 0.53
C CYS A 63 -12.38 -0.64 -0.45
N VAL A 64 -12.02 -1.04 -1.67
CA VAL A 64 -11.66 -0.12 -2.75
C VAL A 64 -12.59 -0.31 -3.94
N ALA A 65 -12.87 0.77 -4.65
CA ALA A 65 -13.68 0.74 -5.87
C ALA A 65 -13.20 1.77 -6.89
N GLU A 66 -13.61 1.58 -8.13
CA GLU A 66 -13.65 2.65 -9.13
C GLU A 66 -15.08 3.17 -9.29
N SER A 67 -15.23 4.43 -9.68
CA SER A 67 -16.52 5.02 -9.95
C SER A 67 -16.51 5.87 -11.21
N ASP A 68 -17.50 5.63 -12.07
CA ASP A 68 -17.80 6.44 -13.24
C ASP A 68 -18.61 7.71 -12.91
N GLY A 69 -18.78 8.00 -11.61
CA GLY A 69 -19.59 9.10 -11.10
C GLY A 69 -21.06 8.74 -10.84
N ARG A 70 -21.49 7.51 -11.13
CA ARG A 70 -22.85 7.02 -10.87
C ARG A 70 -22.87 5.81 -9.94
N THR A 71 -22.01 4.83 -10.21
CA THR A 71 -21.92 3.58 -9.45
C THR A 71 -20.50 3.32 -8.98
N SER A 72 -20.37 2.65 -7.85
CA SER A 72 -19.09 2.14 -7.34
C SER A 72 -18.97 0.70 -7.81
N GLU A 73 -17.85 0.40 -8.47
CA GLU A 73 -17.60 -0.88 -9.13
C GLU A 73 -16.28 -1.46 -8.64
N ALA A 74 -16.20 -2.79 -8.63
CA ALA A 74 -14.96 -3.48 -8.28
C ALA A 74 -13.86 -3.11 -9.27
N LEU A 75 -12.63 -2.94 -8.78
CA LEU A 75 -11.47 -2.87 -9.65
C LEU A 75 -11.32 -4.18 -10.44
N PRO A 76 -10.56 -4.16 -11.55
CA PRO A 76 -10.08 -5.40 -12.16
C PRO A 76 -9.41 -6.31 -11.10
N PRO A 77 -9.68 -7.63 -11.09
CA PRO A 77 -9.25 -8.53 -10.02
C PRO A 77 -7.75 -8.47 -9.67
N GLU A 78 -6.90 -8.33 -10.69
CA GLU A 78 -5.45 -8.21 -10.49
C GLU A 78 -5.05 -6.92 -9.78
N GLY A 79 -5.78 -5.82 -10.04
CA GLY A 79 -5.55 -4.53 -9.39
C GLY A 79 -5.98 -4.55 -7.93
N GLU A 80 -7.16 -5.12 -7.64
CA GLU A 80 -7.64 -5.30 -6.27
C GLU A 80 -6.69 -6.18 -5.46
N LYS A 81 -6.28 -7.32 -6.02
CA LYS A 81 -5.30 -8.22 -5.40
C LYS A 81 -3.98 -7.52 -5.10
N ALA A 82 -3.45 -6.76 -6.07
CA ALA A 82 -2.19 -6.02 -5.88
C ALA A 82 -2.27 -4.98 -4.75
N LEU A 83 -3.44 -4.38 -4.51
CA LEU A 83 -3.68 -3.48 -3.38
C LEU A 83 -3.81 -4.26 -2.06
N MET A 84 -4.56 -5.36 -2.04
CA MET A 84 -4.73 -6.20 -0.83
C MET A 84 -3.42 -6.81 -0.34
N GLU A 85 -2.52 -7.21 -1.25
CA GLU A 85 -1.19 -7.71 -0.90
C GLU A 85 -0.33 -6.66 -0.18
N ARG A 86 -0.60 -5.36 -0.41
CA ARG A 86 0.13 -4.23 0.20
C ARG A 86 -0.55 -3.68 1.43
N HIS A 87 -1.87 -3.77 1.46
CA HIS A 87 -2.72 -3.27 2.53
C HIS A 87 -3.51 -4.45 3.11
N PRO A 88 -2.94 -5.22 4.06
CA PRO A 88 -3.61 -6.43 4.60
C PRO A 88 -4.94 -6.16 5.32
N ARG A 89 -5.21 -4.90 5.66
CA ARG A 89 -6.49 -4.44 6.23
C ARG A 89 -7.57 -4.17 5.18
N LEU A 90 -7.21 -4.16 3.89
CA LEU A 90 -8.12 -3.96 2.78
C LEU A 90 -8.92 -5.24 2.54
N ALA A 91 -10.23 -5.12 2.56
CA ALA A 91 -11.16 -6.17 2.18
C ALA A 91 -11.44 -6.12 0.66
N PRO A 92 -11.80 -7.26 0.05
CA PRO A 92 -12.30 -7.27 -1.33
C PRO A 92 -13.60 -6.47 -1.41
N PHE A 93 -13.84 -5.78 -2.53
CA PHE A 93 -15.01 -4.93 -2.73
C PHE A 93 -16.33 -5.68 -2.50
N ALA A 94 -16.40 -6.95 -2.89
CA ALA A 94 -17.58 -7.78 -2.69
C ALA A 94 -18.02 -7.94 -1.22
N ARG A 95 -17.11 -7.70 -0.25
CA ARG A 95 -17.43 -7.71 1.18
C ARG A 95 -18.13 -6.44 1.64
N CYS A 96 -17.86 -5.30 1.02
CA CYS A 96 -18.58 -4.06 1.28
C CYS A 96 -19.87 -4.04 0.46
N THR A 97 -21.02 -4.10 1.13
CA THR A 97 -22.33 -4.08 0.48
C THR A 97 -23.11 -2.84 0.87
N LEU A 98 -23.80 -2.23 -0.09
CA LEU A 98 -24.66 -1.08 0.19
C LEU A 98 -26.01 -1.59 0.71
N ARG A 99 -26.34 -1.28 1.97
CA ARG A 99 -27.62 -1.61 2.60
C ARG A 99 -28.20 -0.37 3.27
N ASP A 100 -29.47 -0.08 3.00
CA ASP A 100 -30.17 1.09 3.55
C ASP A 100 -29.37 2.40 3.40
N GLY A 101 -28.69 2.57 2.26
CA GLY A 101 -27.88 3.74 1.96
C GLY A 101 -26.53 3.82 2.68
N ASN A 102 -26.11 2.78 3.41
CA ASN A 102 -24.83 2.73 4.11
C ASN A 102 -23.98 1.56 3.63
N TRP A 103 -22.67 1.74 3.59
CA TRP A 103 -21.75 0.64 3.32
C TRP A 103 -21.61 -0.21 4.59
N VAL A 104 -21.87 -1.50 4.44
CA VAL A 104 -21.73 -2.48 5.52
C VAL A 104 -20.87 -3.65 5.10
N ASP A 105 -20.13 -4.16 6.08
CA ASP A 105 -19.37 -5.40 5.98
C ASP A 105 -20.34 -6.59 6.00
N ALA A 106 -20.42 -7.30 4.88
CA ALA A 106 -21.29 -8.47 4.71
C ALA A 106 -20.80 -9.71 5.47
N GLU A 107 -19.54 -9.73 5.90
CA GLU A 107 -18.92 -10.82 6.65
C GLU A 107 -18.77 -10.51 8.14
N ALA A 108 -19.28 -9.37 8.60
CA ALA A 108 -19.27 -9.03 10.02
C ALA A 108 -20.06 -10.06 10.84
N GLU A 109 -19.52 -10.44 11.99
CA GLU A 109 -20.18 -11.36 12.92
C GLU A 109 -21.49 -10.75 13.45
N GLU A 110 -22.46 -11.61 13.77
CA GLU A 110 -23.72 -11.17 14.34
C GLU A 110 -23.50 -10.42 15.67
N GLY A 111 -23.97 -9.18 15.74
CA GLY A 111 -23.80 -8.31 16.91
C GLY A 111 -22.48 -7.52 16.96
N ALA A 112 -21.56 -7.73 16.01
CA ALA A 112 -20.37 -6.91 15.87
C ALA A 112 -20.67 -5.62 15.06
N PRO A 113 -19.87 -4.54 15.23
CA PRO A 113 -19.92 -3.39 14.32
C PRO A 113 -19.68 -3.84 12.88
N ASN A 114 -20.63 -3.57 12.01
CA ASN A 114 -20.57 -3.94 10.58
C ASN A 114 -20.42 -2.73 9.67
N ALA A 115 -20.05 -1.57 10.20
CA ALA A 115 -19.80 -0.39 9.38
C ALA A 115 -18.65 -0.69 8.41
N ALA A 116 -18.81 -0.29 7.15
CA ALA A 116 -17.76 -0.36 6.15
C ALA A 116 -17.55 1.02 5.52
N MET A 117 -16.40 1.17 4.87
CA MET A 117 -16.07 2.33 4.07
C MET A 117 -15.50 1.89 2.73
N VAL A 118 -15.83 2.63 1.68
CA VAL A 118 -15.26 2.44 0.36
C VAL A 118 -14.36 3.63 0.03
N VAL A 119 -13.10 3.35 -0.29
CA VAL A 119 -12.19 4.31 -0.91
C VAL A 119 -12.37 4.20 -2.42
N GLU A 120 -12.98 5.22 -3.02
CA GLU A 120 -13.34 5.23 -4.42
C GLU A 120 -12.41 6.11 -5.23
N LEU A 121 -11.94 5.58 -6.35
CA LEU A 121 -11.33 6.36 -7.42
C LEU A 121 -12.40 6.83 -8.40
N ALA A 122 -12.65 8.13 -8.44
CA ALA A 122 -13.66 8.72 -9.32
C ALA A 122 -13.04 9.63 -10.39
N ASN A 123 -13.61 9.58 -11.61
CA ASN A 123 -13.24 10.43 -12.74
C ASN A 123 -11.73 10.45 -13.02
N PHE A 124 -11.08 9.28 -12.93
CA PHE A 124 -9.66 9.15 -13.23
C PHE A 124 -9.43 9.27 -14.74
N THR A 125 -8.51 10.14 -15.14
CA THR A 125 -8.19 10.39 -16.54
C THR A 125 -6.75 10.83 -16.70
N CYS A 126 -6.14 10.44 -17.81
CA CYS A 126 -4.80 10.87 -18.18
C CYS A 126 -4.88 11.82 -19.37
N ALA A 127 -4.25 12.99 -19.24
CA ALA A 127 -4.15 13.95 -20.33
C ALA A 127 -3.18 13.44 -21.40
N ASP A 128 -2.12 12.75 -20.97
CA ASP A 128 -1.13 12.04 -21.77
C ASP A 128 -0.55 10.87 -20.96
N GLU A 129 0.48 10.19 -21.48
CA GLU A 129 1.09 9.04 -20.81
C GLU A 129 1.91 9.40 -19.54
N PHE A 130 2.16 10.68 -19.30
CA PHE A 130 2.97 11.18 -18.18
C PHE A 130 2.16 11.97 -17.16
N SER A 131 0.95 12.42 -17.50
CA SER A 131 0.12 13.27 -16.64
C SER A 131 -1.30 12.73 -16.48
N CYS A 132 -1.70 12.45 -15.22
CA CYS A 132 -3.04 11.99 -14.88
C CYS A 132 -3.67 12.81 -13.75
N THR A 133 -4.99 12.78 -13.67
CA THR A 133 -5.77 13.38 -12.59
C THR A 133 -6.90 12.45 -12.18
N GLY A 134 -7.30 12.52 -10.91
CA GLY A 134 -8.43 11.75 -10.39
C GLY A 134 -8.91 12.31 -9.06
N TRP A 135 -10.03 11.77 -8.60
CA TRP A 135 -10.60 12.08 -7.30
C TRP A 135 -10.58 10.85 -6.42
N ILE A 136 -10.15 11.02 -5.17
CA ILE A 136 -10.33 10.01 -4.13
C ILE A 136 -11.50 10.46 -3.26
N ARG A 137 -12.47 9.56 -3.10
CA ARG A 137 -13.63 9.74 -2.24
C ARG A 137 -13.59 8.68 -1.14
N MET A 138 -13.77 9.09 0.10
CA MET A 138 -14.01 8.18 1.22
C MET A 138 -15.50 8.17 1.51
N VAL A 139 -16.16 7.04 1.26
CA VAL A 139 -17.61 6.91 1.26
C VAL A 139 -18.07 5.92 2.32
N ARG A 140 -18.85 6.37 3.30
CA ARG A 140 -19.47 5.50 4.33
C ARG A 140 -20.96 5.22 4.07
N GLY A 141 -21.58 5.99 3.19
CA GLY A 141 -22.97 5.85 2.77
C GLY A 141 -23.35 6.89 1.72
N ILE A 142 -24.64 7.12 1.52
CA ILE A 142 -25.16 8.14 0.58
C ILE A 142 -24.87 9.58 1.04
N GLU A 143 -24.55 9.77 2.32
CA GLU A 143 -24.17 11.05 2.91
C GLU A 143 -22.84 10.90 3.66
N GLY A 144 -21.89 11.80 3.39
CA GLY A 144 -20.56 11.83 4.00
C GLY A 144 -19.46 11.51 2.99
N MET A 145 -18.68 12.53 2.62
CA MET A 145 -17.55 12.38 1.71
C MET A 145 -16.42 13.33 2.09
N THR A 146 -15.24 12.78 2.40
CA THR A 146 -14.00 13.50 2.10
C THR A 146 -13.69 13.23 0.64
N THR A 147 -13.62 14.29 -0.16
CA THR A 147 -13.33 14.20 -1.59
C THR A 147 -12.11 15.08 -1.87
N ASN A 148 -11.02 14.46 -2.27
CA ASN A 148 -9.76 15.14 -2.59
C ASN A 148 -9.41 14.91 -4.05
N ARG A 149 -9.02 15.98 -4.75
CA ARG A 149 -8.53 15.89 -6.13
C ARG A 149 -7.02 15.75 -6.12
N PHE A 150 -6.51 14.83 -6.93
CA PHE A 150 -5.09 14.59 -7.10
C PHE A 150 -4.66 14.78 -8.55
N GLY A 151 -3.44 15.28 -8.71
CA GLY A 151 -2.66 15.23 -9.94
C GLY A 151 -1.53 14.22 -9.79
N MET A 152 -1.13 13.62 -10.90
CA MET A 152 -0.05 12.65 -11.00
C MET A 152 0.85 13.00 -12.17
N GLU A 153 2.16 12.99 -11.94
CA GLU A 153 3.17 13.19 -12.98
C GLU A 153 4.18 12.05 -12.95
N TRP A 154 4.52 11.46 -14.10
CA TRP A 154 5.52 10.41 -14.19
C TRP A 154 6.92 11.01 -14.25
N GLY A 155 7.77 10.66 -13.28
CA GLY A 155 9.16 11.07 -13.21
C GLY A 155 10.14 9.91 -13.24
N ALA A 156 11.42 10.21 -13.07
CA ALA A 156 12.51 9.22 -13.07
C ALA A 156 12.35 8.12 -12.01
N ASN A 157 11.59 8.38 -10.95
CA ASN A 157 11.39 7.47 -9.82
C ASN A 157 9.96 6.88 -9.76
N GLY A 158 9.15 7.09 -10.80
CA GLY A 158 7.75 6.68 -10.85
C GLY A 158 6.77 7.85 -10.78
N TRP A 159 5.49 7.53 -10.56
CA TRP A 159 4.41 8.49 -10.37
C TRP A 159 4.61 9.33 -9.11
N VAL A 160 4.63 10.64 -9.27
CA VAL A 160 4.59 11.64 -8.21
C VAL A 160 3.14 12.09 -8.05
N ILE A 161 2.58 11.97 -6.84
CA ILE A 161 1.17 12.23 -6.54
C ILE A 161 1.08 13.49 -5.66
N ALA A 162 0.15 14.40 -5.97
CA ALA A 162 -0.06 15.60 -5.16
C ALA A 162 -1.49 16.13 -5.21
N PRO A 163 -1.94 16.87 -4.19
CA PRO A 163 -3.21 17.59 -4.24
C PRO A 163 -3.25 18.57 -5.41
N ALA A 164 -4.33 18.54 -6.20
CA ALA A 164 -4.54 19.50 -7.28
C ALA A 164 -5.07 20.84 -6.71
N PRO A 165 -4.59 22.03 -7.18
CA PRO A 165 -3.72 22.25 -8.32
C PRO A 165 -2.32 22.70 -7.86
N VAL A 166 -1.54 21.84 -7.22
CA VAL A 166 -0.10 22.11 -7.11
C VAL A 166 0.57 21.45 -8.30
N ARG A 167 0.98 22.26 -9.29
CA ARG A 167 1.89 21.79 -10.34
C ARG A 167 3.18 21.38 -9.66
N ILE A 168 3.47 20.08 -9.60
CA ILE A 168 4.80 19.64 -9.20
C ILE A 168 5.66 19.63 -10.46
N ALA A 169 6.36 20.75 -10.64
CA ALA A 169 7.53 20.85 -11.48
C ALA A 169 8.55 21.69 -10.72
N GLU A 170 9.63 21.07 -10.27
CA GLU A 170 10.98 21.68 -10.23
C GLU A 170 11.99 20.62 -10.64
#